data_AF-A0A226EV96-F1
#
_entry.id   AF-A0A226EV96-F1
#
_cell.length_a   1.000
_cell.length_b   1.000
_cell.length_c   1.000
_cell.angle_alpha   90.00
_cell.angle_beta   90.00
_cell.angle_gamma   90.00
#
_symmetry.space_group_name_H-M   'P 1'
#
loop_
_entity.id
_entity.type
_entity.pdbx_description
1 polymer ?
#
loop_
_entity_poly.entity_id
_entity_poly.type
_entity_poly.pdbx_seq_one_letter_code
_entity_poly.pdbx_strand_id
1 'polypeptide(L)'
;MRRGIGAAVGVVLVAVALINVASSSSHSVAADTDTLQLVQVIFRHGDRAPTNTYPNDPVNKDPTAWPEGKAQLTSVGKMQQYKLGQYLRRRYNGFLADKYHAQELYVVSSDMDRTIMSVESNLAGLFPPVHKWHPSLDWQPIPLRTIPWKEDQYLHVNKKCPKYDQLHHEFMSTSEVVLTMNEENKDFVAHLSEKSGLRASTVKEIIQLQDIILTESIHNLTVPLWATLALPKLNDLQAQINTWSTFTDEMKRLRGGPLLDLLLKNMLAKTGALGYSSPEEKHMVVGGGGRKMLLYSAHDSTLSRIMNTIGVFHPHNPPYASSLLVELHFEDDHFVKVYYRNETDRAPYQLKIPGCSLTCRLSDLITLTEHLIPRDLKEECSLDEEKSKNSKGGEVKHRNLLKFTPPASLELEETPLLTVTPCTASSYPSPLVIGVVGVVMFMGCFFLWLCLFRLLGSGGGGTSMGKTWGRGSDRLYYERI
;
A
#
# COMPACT_ATOMS: atom_id res chain seq x y z
N MET A 1 -48.42 -35.11 67.74
CA MET A 1 -49.51 -34.65 66.85
C MET A 1 -48.89 -33.81 65.73
N ARG A 2 -49.19 -34.18 64.46
CA ARG A 2 -49.16 -33.37 63.21
C ARG A 2 -47.90 -32.52 62.92
N ARG A 3 -47.05 -32.91 61.96
CA ARG A 3 -47.08 -32.57 60.51
C ARG A 3 -46.87 -31.07 60.20
N GLY A 4 -45.83 -30.77 59.41
CA GLY A 4 -45.58 -29.49 58.71
C GLY A 4 -44.21 -29.55 58.02
N ILE A 5 -44.09 -30.25 56.89
CA ILE A 5 -44.06 -29.70 55.51
C ILE A 5 -42.79 -28.87 55.26
N GLY A 6 -41.93 -29.41 54.39
CA GLY A 6 -40.60 -28.91 54.08
C GLY A 6 -40.57 -27.67 53.21
N ALA A 7 -39.38 -27.06 53.18
CA ALA A 7 -38.94 -26.15 52.15
C ALA A 7 -37.59 -26.66 51.65
N ALA A 8 -37.56 -27.19 50.42
CA ALA A 8 -36.34 -27.53 49.73
C ALA A 8 -35.68 -26.23 49.24
N VAL A 9 -34.51 -25.90 49.77
CA VAL A 9 -33.65 -24.83 49.23
C VAL A 9 -32.80 -25.46 48.13
N GLY A 10 -33.24 -25.32 46.88
CA GLY A 10 -32.45 -25.68 45.71
C GLY A 10 -31.35 -24.64 45.48
N VAL A 11 -30.09 -25.05 45.63
CA VAL A 11 -28.93 -24.26 45.22
C VAL A 11 -28.87 -24.29 43.69
N VAL A 12 -29.19 -23.18 43.05
CA VAL A 12 -28.95 -23.00 41.61
C VAL A 12 -27.49 -22.56 41.44
N LEU A 13 -26.61 -23.52 41.13
CA LEU A 13 -25.28 -23.25 40.62
C LEU A 13 -25.41 -22.74 39.17
N VAL A 14 -25.33 -21.42 39.00
CA VAL A 14 -25.17 -20.81 37.67
C VAL A 14 -23.72 -21.04 37.25
N ALA A 15 -23.49 -22.09 36.45
CA ALA A 15 -22.25 -22.27 35.73
C ALA A 15 -22.15 -21.17 34.66
N VAL A 16 -21.34 -20.14 34.92
CA VAL A 16 -20.95 -19.17 33.90
C VAL A 16 -20.03 -19.89 32.93
N ALA A 17 -20.59 -20.33 31.80
CA ALA A 17 -19.80 -20.77 30.67
C ALA A 17 -19.02 -19.55 30.15
N LEU A 18 -17.73 -19.51 30.43
CA LEU A 18 -16.80 -18.62 29.74
C LEU A 18 -16.79 -19.05 28.28
N ILE A 19 -17.57 -18.36 27.45
CA ILE A 19 -17.41 -18.43 26.00
C ILE A 19 -16.04 -17.78 25.73
N ASN A 20 -15.03 -18.63 25.58
CA ASN A 20 -13.81 -18.26 24.89
C ASN A 20 -14.22 -17.88 23.47
N VAL A 21 -14.43 -16.59 23.23
CA VAL A 21 -14.39 -16.04 21.89
C VAL A 21 -12.96 -16.26 21.41
N ALA A 22 -12.78 -17.33 20.64
CA ALA A 22 -11.54 -17.61 19.96
C ALA A 22 -11.19 -16.41 19.07
N SER A 23 -10.17 -15.69 19.53
CA SER A 23 -9.21 -14.91 18.76
C SER A 23 -9.76 -14.12 17.58
N SER A 24 -9.96 -12.82 17.80
CA SER A 24 -9.68 -11.83 16.75
C SER A 24 -8.35 -12.19 16.11
N SER A 25 -8.32 -12.38 14.79
CA SER A 25 -7.09 -12.60 14.03
C SER A 25 -6.16 -11.41 14.25
N SER A 26 -5.25 -11.53 15.22
CA SER A 26 -4.15 -10.61 15.41
C SER A 26 -3.26 -10.75 14.18
N HIS A 27 -3.49 -9.90 13.20
CA HIS A 27 -2.63 -9.82 12.04
C HIS A 27 -1.23 -9.51 12.57
N SER A 28 -0.31 -10.45 12.44
CA SER A 28 1.04 -10.32 13.00
C SER A 28 1.81 -9.22 12.27
N VAL A 29 2.51 -8.39 13.03
CA VAL A 29 3.48 -7.43 12.49
C VAL A 29 4.69 -8.17 11.89
N ALA A 30 5.06 -9.32 12.46
CA ALA A 30 6.16 -10.16 11.99
C ALA A 30 5.77 -10.90 10.70
N ALA A 31 6.72 -11.03 9.78
CA ALA A 31 6.59 -11.91 8.63
C ALA A 31 6.89 -13.37 9.06
N ASP A 32 6.35 -14.32 8.31
CA ASP A 32 6.80 -15.71 8.37
C ASP A 32 8.16 -15.81 7.69
N THR A 33 9.23 -15.92 8.48
CA THR A 33 10.61 -15.89 7.97
C THR A 33 11.14 -17.27 7.61
N ASP A 34 10.46 -18.35 8.00
CA ASP A 34 10.95 -19.72 7.82
C ASP A 34 10.92 -20.12 6.33
N THR A 35 9.94 -19.59 5.61
CA THR A 35 9.69 -19.88 4.20
C THR A 35 10.09 -18.72 3.29
N LEU A 36 10.35 -17.52 3.85
CA LEU A 36 10.63 -16.30 3.08
C LEU A 36 11.98 -16.38 2.35
N GLN A 37 11.98 -16.08 1.05
CA GLN A 37 13.18 -16.09 0.21
C GLN A 37 13.59 -14.70 -0.28
N LEU A 38 12.61 -13.84 -0.60
CA LEU A 38 12.83 -12.49 -1.13
C LEU A 38 11.68 -11.58 -0.72
N VAL A 39 11.99 -10.35 -0.32
CA VAL A 39 11.01 -9.27 -0.19
C VAL A 39 11.36 -8.11 -1.12
N GLN A 40 10.34 -7.60 -1.81
CA GLN A 40 10.42 -6.38 -2.61
C GLN A 40 9.48 -5.35 -2.00
N VAL A 41 10.03 -4.22 -1.54
CA VAL A 41 9.28 -3.15 -0.87
C VAL A 41 9.26 -1.93 -1.78
N ILE A 42 8.07 -1.51 -2.18
CA ILE A 42 7.87 -0.25 -2.90
C ILE A 42 7.18 0.70 -1.95
N PHE A 43 7.73 1.90 -1.75
CA PHE A 43 7.13 2.86 -0.82
C PHE A 43 7.10 4.28 -1.38
N ARG A 44 6.03 5.00 -1.03
CA ARG A 44 5.94 6.44 -1.25
C ARG A 44 6.95 7.14 -0.34
N HIS A 45 7.56 8.22 -0.81
CA HIS A 45 8.32 9.14 0.06
C HIS A 45 7.52 9.59 1.29
N GLY A 46 8.23 10.11 2.30
CA GLY A 46 7.59 10.73 3.47
C GLY A 46 6.90 12.05 3.13
N ASP A 47 6.29 12.64 4.15
CA ASP A 47 5.70 13.98 4.13
C ASP A 47 6.66 15.05 3.57
N ARG A 48 6.10 16.01 2.83
CA ARG A 48 6.84 17.01 2.08
C ARG A 48 6.07 18.32 1.99
N ALA A 49 6.79 19.38 1.65
CA ALA A 49 6.20 20.62 1.15
C ALA A 49 5.37 20.38 -0.13
N PRO A 50 4.39 21.24 -0.43
CA PRO A 50 3.60 21.16 -1.65
C PRO A 50 4.49 21.27 -2.88
N THR A 51 4.07 20.62 -3.96
CA THR A 51 4.81 20.67 -5.23
C THR A 51 4.67 22.01 -5.94
N ASN A 52 3.58 22.73 -5.71
CA ASN A 52 3.29 24.02 -6.33
C ASN A 52 2.49 24.91 -5.36
N THR A 53 1.96 26.02 -5.86
CA THR A 53 1.05 26.94 -5.16
C THR A 53 -0.08 27.35 -6.12
N TYR A 54 -1.07 28.12 -5.65
CA TYR A 54 -2.09 28.77 -6.46
C TYR A 54 -2.03 30.30 -6.31
N PRO A 55 -2.53 31.08 -7.28
CA PRO A 55 -2.37 32.54 -7.30
C PRO A 55 -2.82 33.27 -6.03
N ASN A 56 -3.92 32.82 -5.43
CA ASN A 56 -4.50 33.42 -4.23
C ASN A 56 -4.05 32.75 -2.92
N ASP A 57 -3.03 31.90 -2.96
CA ASP A 57 -2.53 31.18 -1.80
C ASP A 57 -1.93 32.15 -0.76
N PRO A 58 -2.49 32.22 0.46
CA PRO A 58 -1.93 33.08 1.51
C PRO A 58 -0.57 32.58 1.99
N VAL A 59 -0.32 31.27 1.99
CA VAL A 59 0.92 30.66 2.50
C VAL A 59 2.09 30.97 1.58
N ASN A 60 1.87 31.01 0.26
CA ASN A 60 2.93 31.31 -0.70
C ASN A 60 3.51 32.74 -0.59
N LYS A 61 2.87 33.63 0.16
CA LYS A 61 3.43 34.96 0.47
C LYS A 61 4.44 34.93 1.61
N ASP A 62 4.50 33.85 2.37
CA ASP A 62 5.44 33.65 3.46
C ASP A 62 6.63 32.78 2.98
N PRO A 63 7.83 33.38 2.78
CA PRO A 63 9.00 32.62 2.36
C PRO A 63 9.53 31.67 3.45
N THR A 64 9.04 31.79 4.69
CA THR A 64 9.44 30.93 5.81
C THR A 64 8.54 29.71 5.99
N ALA A 65 7.40 29.64 5.28
CA ALA A 65 6.45 28.54 5.38
C ALA A 65 7.04 27.17 5.01
N TRP A 66 7.99 27.16 4.06
CA TRP A 66 8.66 25.96 3.59
C TRP A 66 10.18 26.18 3.57
N PRO A 67 10.87 26.01 4.71
CA PRO A 67 12.27 26.40 4.84
C PRO A 67 13.22 25.59 3.95
N GLU A 68 12.88 24.33 3.65
CA GLU A 68 13.62 23.51 2.68
C GLU A 68 13.22 23.81 1.23
N GLY A 69 12.12 24.53 1.00
CA GLY A 69 11.58 24.83 -0.32
C GLY A 69 10.47 23.88 -0.79
N LYS A 70 9.85 24.22 -1.92
CA LYS A 70 8.74 23.45 -2.50
C LYS A 70 9.17 22.04 -2.90
N ALA A 71 8.24 21.09 -2.79
CA ALA A 71 8.43 19.66 -3.10
C ALA A 71 9.50 18.93 -2.27
N GLN A 72 10.14 19.58 -1.30
CA GLN A 72 11.20 19.01 -0.46
C GLN A 72 10.66 18.23 0.73
N LEU A 73 11.41 17.20 1.14
CA LEU A 73 11.05 16.32 2.26
C LEU A 73 11.17 17.08 3.60
N THR A 74 10.10 17.07 4.39
CA THR A 74 10.09 17.75 5.70
C THR A 74 10.74 16.86 6.76
N SER A 75 10.97 17.43 7.95
CA SER A 75 11.39 16.65 9.12
C SER A 75 10.34 15.61 9.56
N VAL A 76 9.05 15.89 9.33
CA VAL A 76 7.96 14.91 9.54
C VAL A 76 8.14 13.73 8.59
N GLY A 77 8.43 14.00 7.31
CA GLY A 77 8.66 12.95 6.31
C GLY A 77 9.89 12.09 6.59
N LYS A 78 11.00 12.70 7.02
CA LYS A 78 12.20 11.97 7.47
C LYS A 78 11.86 11.00 8.61
N MET A 79 11.12 11.47 9.63
CA MET A 79 10.70 10.65 10.76
C MET A 79 9.74 9.53 10.36
N GLN A 80 8.77 9.79 9.47
CA GLN A 80 7.88 8.75 8.95
C GLN A 80 8.65 7.61 8.28
N GLN A 81 9.66 7.95 7.47
CA GLN A 81 10.50 6.97 6.80
C GLN A 81 11.42 6.22 7.75
N TYR A 82 12.01 6.93 8.72
CA TYR A 82 12.78 6.29 9.80
C TYR A 82 11.94 5.25 10.55
N LYS A 83 10.69 5.59 10.90
CA LYS A 83 9.74 4.66 11.54
C LYS A 83 9.34 3.51 10.62
N LEU A 84 9.20 3.74 9.32
CA LEU A 84 8.98 2.66 8.34
C LEU A 84 10.18 1.71 8.30
N GLY A 85 11.40 2.22 8.30
CA GLY A 85 12.63 1.42 8.38
C GLY A 85 12.67 0.55 9.64
N GLN A 86 12.34 1.12 10.80
CA GLN A 86 12.23 0.36 12.04
C GLN A 86 11.14 -0.72 11.99
N TYR A 87 10.01 -0.43 11.33
CA TYR A 87 8.96 -1.42 11.10
C TYR A 87 9.46 -2.57 10.23
N LEU A 88 10.14 -2.28 9.10
CA LEU A 88 10.71 -3.29 8.22
C LEU A 88 11.74 -4.16 8.97
N ARG A 89 12.58 -3.54 9.81
CA ARG A 89 13.53 -4.25 10.67
C ARG A 89 12.85 -5.23 11.61
N ARG A 90 11.75 -4.83 12.25
CA ARG A 90 10.96 -5.70 13.13
C ARG A 90 10.23 -6.79 12.36
N ARG A 91 9.64 -6.46 11.22
CA ARG A 91 8.87 -7.41 10.40
C ARG A 91 9.75 -8.54 9.88
N TYR A 92 10.94 -8.22 9.39
CA TYR A 92 11.88 -9.16 8.78
C TYR A 92 13.04 -9.55 9.70
N ASN A 93 12.84 -9.43 11.01
CA ASN A 93 13.79 -9.91 12.00
C ASN A 93 13.97 -11.43 11.87
N GLY A 94 15.21 -11.92 11.92
CA GLY A 94 15.52 -13.34 11.66
C GLY A 94 15.71 -13.68 10.18
N PHE A 95 15.09 -12.92 9.26
CA PHE A 95 15.35 -13.04 7.83
C PHE A 95 16.55 -12.19 7.39
N LEU A 96 16.59 -10.92 7.79
CA LEU A 96 17.72 -10.01 7.56
C LEU A 96 18.74 -10.11 8.68
N ALA A 97 20.03 -10.07 8.32
CA ALA A 97 21.10 -9.98 9.30
C ALA A 97 21.02 -8.69 10.13
N ASP A 98 21.54 -8.74 11.36
CA ASP A 98 21.52 -7.59 12.29
C ASP A 98 22.34 -6.40 11.80
N LYS A 99 23.44 -6.70 11.09
CA LYS A 99 24.27 -5.69 10.42
C LYS A 99 23.91 -5.62 8.94
N TYR A 100 24.13 -4.46 8.35
CA TYR A 100 24.01 -4.30 6.91
C TYR A 100 25.00 -5.24 6.18
N HIS A 101 24.47 -5.99 5.21
CA HIS A 101 25.25 -6.78 4.27
C HIS A 101 24.92 -6.39 2.84
N ALA A 102 25.95 -5.97 2.08
CA ALA A 102 25.79 -5.55 0.69
C ALA A 102 25.25 -6.65 -0.25
N GLN A 103 25.35 -7.92 0.15
CA GLN A 103 24.79 -9.03 -0.61
C GLN A 103 23.29 -9.24 -0.37
N GLU A 104 22.75 -8.82 0.78
CA GLU A 104 21.36 -9.07 1.17
C GLU A 104 20.41 -7.96 0.68
N LEU A 105 20.90 -6.72 0.58
CA LEU A 105 20.09 -5.53 0.32
C LEU A 105 20.46 -4.88 -1.02
N TYR A 106 19.44 -4.52 -1.81
CA TYR A 106 19.58 -3.63 -2.94
C TYR A 106 18.59 -2.47 -2.84
N VAL A 107 19.04 -1.25 -3.16
CA VAL A 107 18.27 -0.03 -2.95
C VAL A 107 18.24 0.79 -4.24
N VAL A 108 17.03 1.13 -4.68
CA VAL A 108 16.77 1.99 -5.82
C VAL A 108 15.79 3.09 -5.42
N SER A 109 16.04 4.30 -5.91
CA SER A 109 15.13 5.44 -5.77
C SER A 109 14.85 6.07 -7.14
N SER A 110 13.70 6.70 -7.30
CA SER A 110 13.54 7.68 -8.38
C SER A 110 14.43 8.89 -8.12
N ASP A 111 14.83 9.57 -9.18
CA ASP A 111 15.76 10.72 -9.13
C ASP A 111 15.06 12.01 -8.69
N MET A 112 14.60 12.03 -7.43
CA MET A 112 14.02 13.19 -6.75
C MET A 112 14.55 13.29 -5.32
N ASP A 113 14.94 14.47 -4.87
CA ASP A 113 15.51 14.69 -3.53
C ASP A 113 14.66 14.05 -2.43
N ARG A 114 13.34 14.23 -2.49
CA ARG A 114 12.41 13.68 -1.49
C ARG A 114 12.38 12.15 -1.42
N THR A 115 12.59 11.44 -2.53
CA THR A 115 12.63 9.97 -2.54
C THR A 115 13.99 9.46 -2.11
N ILE A 116 15.07 10.13 -2.52
CA ILE A 116 16.44 9.81 -2.08
C ILE A 116 16.57 9.99 -0.57
N MET A 117 16.20 11.16 -0.04
CA MET A 117 16.24 11.45 1.40
C MET A 117 15.29 10.54 2.21
N SER A 118 14.18 10.12 1.60
CA SER A 118 13.25 9.18 2.23
C SER A 118 13.90 7.82 2.45
N VAL A 119 14.57 7.27 1.43
CA VAL A 119 15.22 5.97 1.59
C VAL A 119 16.43 6.04 2.49
N GLU A 120 17.19 7.13 2.49
CA GLU A 120 18.28 7.33 3.45
C GLU A 120 17.77 7.33 4.90
N SER A 121 16.66 8.04 5.15
CA SER A 121 16.00 8.05 6.47
C SER A 121 15.47 6.67 6.85
N ASN A 122 14.89 5.94 5.88
CA ASN A 122 14.41 4.57 6.07
C ASN A 122 15.56 3.62 6.44
N LEU A 123 16.67 3.69 5.70
CA LEU A 123 17.86 2.88 5.94
C LEU A 123 18.47 3.13 7.33
N ALA A 124 18.44 4.37 7.82
CA ALA A 124 18.86 4.70 9.18
C ALA A 124 18.01 3.98 10.25
N GLY A 125 16.72 3.77 10.00
CA GLY A 125 15.83 3.01 10.89
C GLY A 125 15.93 1.49 10.69
N LEU A 126 16.24 1.04 9.48
CA LEU A 126 16.34 -0.37 9.11
C LEU A 126 17.66 -1.00 9.56
N PHE A 127 18.79 -0.29 9.41
CA PHE A 127 20.13 -0.77 9.71
C PHE A 127 20.91 0.22 10.61
N PRO A 128 20.49 0.41 11.87
CA PRO A 128 21.35 1.10 12.83
C PRO A 128 22.71 0.38 12.94
N PRO A 129 23.84 1.11 13.05
CA PRO A 129 25.16 0.49 13.05
C PRO A 129 25.39 -0.36 14.30
N VAL A 130 25.54 -1.67 14.11
CA VAL A 130 25.95 -2.60 15.20
C VAL A 130 27.37 -2.29 15.67
N HIS A 131 28.26 -1.96 14.73
CA HIS A 131 29.59 -1.45 15.01
C HIS A 131 29.68 -0.03 14.44
N LYS A 132 29.79 0.96 15.33
CA LYS A 132 29.89 2.35 14.92
C LYS A 132 31.22 2.59 14.20
N TRP A 133 31.16 3.14 13.00
CA TRP A 133 32.33 3.68 12.30
C TRP A 133 32.72 5.08 12.81
N HIS A 134 31.79 5.75 13.51
CA HIS A 134 32.01 7.04 14.16
C HIS A 134 31.34 7.04 15.56
N PRO A 135 32.04 7.43 16.64
CA PRO A 135 31.60 7.19 18.02
C PRO A 135 30.25 7.84 18.38
N SER A 136 30.01 9.05 17.85
CA SER A 136 28.82 9.85 18.19
C SER A 136 27.72 9.81 17.12
N LEU A 137 27.84 8.94 16.11
CA LEU A 137 26.91 8.91 14.98
C LEU A 137 26.31 7.51 14.80
N ASP A 138 25.03 7.37 15.15
CA ASP A 138 24.23 6.15 14.99
C ASP A 138 23.63 6.03 13.58
N TRP A 139 24.50 6.19 12.59
CA TRP A 139 24.18 6.07 11.17
C TRP A 139 25.33 5.40 10.44
N GLN A 140 25.08 4.75 9.32
CA GLN A 140 26.12 4.23 8.43
C GLN A 140 25.75 4.47 6.96
N PRO A 141 26.74 4.72 6.08
CA PRO A 141 26.48 4.88 4.66
C PRO A 141 26.03 3.55 4.05
N ILE A 142 24.89 3.55 3.38
CA ILE A 142 24.37 2.40 2.63
C ILE A 142 24.13 2.87 1.18
N PRO A 143 24.71 2.18 0.18
CA PRO A 143 24.69 2.66 -1.19
C PRO A 143 23.30 2.48 -1.82
N LEU A 144 22.79 3.55 -2.43
CA LEU A 144 21.56 3.56 -3.23
C LEU A 144 21.86 3.88 -4.69
N ARG A 145 20.97 3.44 -5.59
CA ARG A 145 21.02 3.78 -7.03
C ARG A 145 19.82 4.66 -7.36
N THR A 146 20.00 5.58 -8.28
CA THR A 146 18.89 6.34 -8.86
C THR A 146 18.67 5.91 -10.31
N ILE A 147 17.43 6.04 -10.78
CA ILE A 147 17.11 5.88 -12.20
C ILE A 147 17.01 7.28 -12.80
N PRO A 148 17.81 7.63 -13.82
CA PRO A 148 17.79 8.97 -14.41
C PRO A 148 16.37 9.39 -14.81
N TRP A 149 15.99 10.63 -14.49
CA TRP A 149 14.62 11.12 -14.65
C TRP A 149 13.98 10.79 -16.01
N LYS A 150 14.68 10.97 -17.13
CA LYS A 150 14.13 10.74 -18.49
C LYS A 150 14.08 9.26 -18.90
N GLU A 151 14.76 8.39 -18.16
CA GLU A 151 14.89 6.96 -18.45
C GLU A 151 14.02 6.12 -17.51
N ASP A 152 13.48 6.73 -16.45
CA ASP A 152 12.65 6.06 -15.46
C ASP A 152 11.36 5.53 -16.09
N GLN A 153 11.29 4.22 -16.26
CA GLN A 153 10.12 3.46 -16.71
C GLN A 153 9.45 2.66 -15.58
N TYR A 154 9.95 2.78 -14.35
CA TYR A 154 9.57 1.90 -13.23
C TYR A 154 8.91 2.67 -12.09
N LEU A 155 9.57 3.70 -11.56
CA LEU A 155 9.19 4.34 -10.30
C LEU A 155 8.38 5.61 -10.56
N HIS A 156 8.94 6.61 -11.23
CA HIS A 156 8.19 7.79 -11.64
C HIS A 156 7.48 7.59 -13.00
N VAL A 157 8.03 6.73 -13.86
CA VAL A 157 7.53 6.43 -15.21
C VAL A 157 7.51 7.68 -16.11
N ASN A 158 8.65 8.36 -16.22
CA ASN A 158 8.86 9.57 -17.02
C ASN A 158 9.41 9.29 -18.43
N LYS A 159 9.88 8.06 -18.68
CA LYS A 159 10.31 7.64 -20.01
C LYS A 159 9.19 7.90 -21.02
N LYS A 160 9.53 8.57 -22.12
CA LYS A 160 8.56 8.93 -23.16
C LYS A 160 7.93 7.69 -23.78
N CYS A 161 6.62 7.74 -23.98
CA CYS A 161 5.87 6.67 -24.62
C CYS A 161 4.75 7.27 -25.48
N PRO A 162 5.03 7.63 -26.74
CA PRO A 162 4.06 8.27 -27.63
C PRO A 162 2.72 7.53 -27.73
N LYS A 163 2.74 6.19 -27.81
CA LYS A 163 1.52 5.38 -27.82
C LYS A 163 0.68 5.58 -26.55
N TYR A 164 1.31 5.60 -25.37
CA TYR A 164 0.58 5.89 -24.14
C TYR A 164 0.02 7.31 -24.13
N ASP A 165 0.80 8.30 -24.58
CA ASP A 165 0.35 9.69 -24.57
C ASP A 165 -0.89 9.87 -25.45
N GLN A 166 -0.95 9.16 -26.59
CA GLN A 166 -2.16 9.06 -27.43
C GLN A 166 -3.33 8.42 -26.68
N LEU A 167 -3.14 7.24 -26.09
CA LEU A 167 -4.20 6.50 -25.37
C LEU A 167 -4.75 7.30 -24.18
N HIS A 168 -3.86 7.93 -23.42
CA HIS A 168 -4.25 8.74 -22.27
C HIS A 168 -4.97 10.02 -22.72
N HIS A 169 -4.55 10.64 -23.81
CA HIS A 169 -5.26 11.78 -24.39
C HIS A 169 -6.67 11.39 -24.84
N GLU A 170 -6.79 10.28 -25.58
CA GLU A 170 -8.09 9.73 -25.99
C GLU A 170 -8.98 9.47 -24.77
N PHE A 171 -8.48 8.71 -23.77
CA PHE A 171 -9.18 8.46 -22.52
C PHE A 171 -9.69 9.75 -21.86
N MET A 172 -8.84 10.77 -21.73
CA MET A 172 -9.21 12.04 -21.11
C MET A 172 -10.27 12.82 -21.89
N SER A 173 -10.38 12.60 -23.21
CA SER A 173 -11.30 13.33 -24.09
C SER A 173 -12.62 12.61 -24.35
N THR A 174 -12.64 11.28 -24.31
CA THR A 174 -13.79 10.47 -24.75
C THR A 174 -14.37 9.57 -23.65
N SER A 175 -13.64 9.30 -22.57
CA SER A 175 -14.12 8.38 -21.53
C SER A 175 -15.31 8.95 -20.77
N GLU A 176 -16.39 8.17 -20.69
CA GLU A 176 -17.58 8.49 -19.89
C GLU A 176 -17.22 8.81 -18.43
N VAL A 177 -16.27 8.09 -17.82
CA VAL A 177 -15.84 8.34 -16.43
C VAL A 177 -15.27 9.75 -16.27
N VAL A 178 -14.50 10.23 -17.25
CA VAL A 178 -13.90 11.58 -17.21
C VAL A 178 -14.95 12.64 -17.51
N LEU A 179 -15.78 12.42 -18.53
CA LEU A 179 -16.83 13.36 -18.93
C LEU A 179 -17.87 13.55 -17.83
N THR A 180 -18.37 12.46 -17.25
CA THR A 180 -19.33 12.48 -16.14
C THR A 180 -18.71 13.13 -14.91
N MET A 181 -17.46 12.80 -14.54
CA MET A 181 -16.79 13.45 -13.42
C MET A 181 -16.67 14.97 -13.61
N ASN A 182 -16.36 15.44 -14.82
CA ASN A 182 -16.30 16.88 -15.09
C ASN A 182 -17.67 17.54 -15.01
N GLU A 183 -18.70 16.94 -15.61
CA GLU A 183 -20.05 17.49 -15.62
C GLU A 183 -20.65 17.57 -14.20
N GLU A 184 -20.56 16.49 -13.42
CA GLU A 184 -21.07 16.44 -12.04
C GLU A 184 -20.36 17.42 -11.09
N ASN A 185 -19.15 17.85 -11.44
CA ASN A 185 -18.32 18.70 -10.60
C ASN A 185 -18.09 20.11 -11.18
N LYS A 186 -18.78 20.49 -12.26
CA LYS A 186 -18.55 21.76 -12.95
C LYS A 186 -18.69 22.99 -12.04
N ASP A 187 -19.70 23.03 -11.18
CA ASP A 187 -19.94 24.16 -10.27
C ASP A 187 -18.88 24.19 -9.16
N PHE A 188 -18.44 23.02 -8.71
CA PHE A 188 -17.36 22.89 -7.73
C PHE A 188 -16.03 23.39 -8.32
N VAL A 189 -15.72 23.00 -9.55
CA VAL A 189 -14.54 23.50 -10.28
C VAL A 189 -14.62 25.01 -10.47
N ALA A 190 -15.75 25.55 -10.93
CA ALA A 190 -15.94 26.99 -11.12
C ALA A 190 -15.74 27.77 -9.82
N HIS A 191 -16.32 27.29 -8.72
CA HIS A 191 -16.16 27.89 -7.40
C HIS A 191 -14.70 27.91 -6.94
N LEU A 192 -14.01 26.77 -7.04
CA LEU A 192 -12.61 26.69 -6.63
C LEU A 192 -11.68 27.49 -7.55
N SER A 193 -11.96 27.57 -8.85
CA SER A 193 -11.26 28.43 -9.80
C SER A 193 -11.34 29.91 -9.39
N GLU A 194 -12.54 30.40 -9.04
CA GLU A 194 -12.74 31.76 -8.53
C GLU A 194 -11.92 31.99 -7.24
N LYS A 195 -12.02 31.09 -6.26
CA LYS A 195 -11.34 31.26 -4.97
C LYS A 195 -9.83 31.18 -5.05
N SER A 196 -9.31 30.20 -5.78
CA SER A 196 -7.87 29.99 -5.94
C SER A 196 -7.21 30.95 -6.93
N GLY A 197 -7.97 31.54 -7.84
CA GLY A 197 -7.45 32.33 -8.96
C GLY A 197 -6.91 31.47 -10.12
N LEU A 198 -7.12 30.15 -10.07
CA LEU A 198 -6.77 29.25 -11.17
C LEU A 198 -7.76 29.40 -12.33
N ARG A 199 -7.26 29.24 -13.56
CA ARG A 199 -8.10 29.12 -14.76
C ARG A 199 -8.39 27.65 -15.05
N ALA A 200 -9.09 26.98 -14.14
CA ALA A 200 -9.46 25.57 -14.31
C ALA A 200 -10.91 25.44 -14.80
N SER A 201 -11.09 24.52 -15.74
CA SER A 201 -12.35 24.16 -16.38
C SER A 201 -12.71 22.68 -16.16
N THR A 202 -11.74 21.87 -15.74
CA THR A 202 -11.91 20.44 -15.48
C THR A 202 -11.52 20.07 -14.05
N VAL A 203 -12.00 18.92 -13.58
CA VAL A 203 -11.58 18.35 -12.29
C VAL A 203 -10.07 18.10 -12.27
N LYS A 204 -9.50 17.64 -13.39
CA LYS A 204 -8.07 17.36 -13.48
C LYS A 204 -7.19 18.59 -13.26
N GLU A 205 -7.64 19.77 -13.71
CA GLU A 205 -6.91 21.03 -13.55
C GLU A 205 -7.01 21.57 -12.11
N ILE A 206 -8.16 21.41 -11.46
CA ILE A 206 -8.37 21.92 -10.10
C ILE A 206 -7.76 21.00 -9.02
N ILE A 207 -7.55 19.72 -9.33
CA ILE A 207 -7.09 18.73 -8.34
C ILE A 207 -5.72 19.04 -7.74
N GLN A 208 -4.90 19.88 -8.39
CA GLN A 208 -3.63 20.34 -7.84
C GLN A 208 -3.79 21.05 -6.48
N LEU A 209 -4.97 21.64 -6.21
CA LEU A 209 -5.28 22.25 -4.92
C LEU A 209 -5.29 21.22 -3.78
N GLN A 210 -5.56 19.95 -4.08
CA GLN A 210 -5.57 18.88 -3.08
C GLN A 210 -4.21 18.75 -2.38
N ASP A 211 -3.12 18.65 -3.15
CA ASP A 211 -1.75 18.52 -2.62
C ASP A 211 -1.39 19.75 -1.76
N ILE A 212 -1.72 20.93 -2.26
CA ILE A 212 -1.38 22.22 -1.63
C ILE A 212 -2.11 22.35 -0.29
N ILE A 213 -3.44 22.24 -0.32
CA ILE A 213 -4.28 22.40 0.87
C ILE A 213 -3.98 21.32 1.91
N LEU A 214 -3.77 20.06 1.48
CA LEU A 214 -3.46 18.96 2.40
C LEU A 214 -2.14 19.20 3.12
N THR A 215 -1.08 19.54 2.39
CA THR A 215 0.25 19.73 2.98
C THR A 215 0.28 20.92 3.93
N GLU A 216 -0.35 22.04 3.57
CA GLU A 216 -0.52 23.19 4.46
C GLU A 216 -1.29 22.84 5.73
N SER A 217 -2.37 22.07 5.60
CA SER A 217 -3.19 21.62 6.73
C SER A 217 -2.39 20.72 7.69
N ILE A 218 -1.60 19.78 7.16
CA ILE A 218 -0.74 18.88 7.96
C ILE A 218 0.27 19.68 8.78
N HIS A 219 0.75 20.80 8.26
CA HIS A 219 1.76 21.64 8.90
C HIS A 219 1.16 22.76 9.77
N ASN A 220 -0.15 22.72 10.03
CA ASN A 220 -0.88 23.73 10.80
C ASN A 220 -0.70 25.16 10.26
N LEU A 221 -0.50 25.29 8.95
CA LEU A 221 -0.45 26.59 8.30
C LEU A 221 -1.87 27.16 8.14
N THR A 222 -1.97 28.47 7.95
CA THR A 222 -3.28 29.14 7.86
C THR A 222 -3.92 28.89 6.50
N VAL A 223 -4.81 27.90 6.46
CA VAL A 223 -5.60 27.54 5.28
C VAL A 223 -6.95 28.28 5.29
N PRO A 224 -7.39 28.89 4.18
CA PRO A 224 -8.70 29.53 4.11
C PRO A 224 -9.87 28.56 4.35
N LEU A 225 -10.96 29.04 4.96
CA LEU A 225 -12.13 28.21 5.28
C LEU A 225 -12.70 27.47 4.05
N TRP A 226 -12.77 28.12 2.88
CA TRP A 226 -13.25 27.50 1.65
C TRP A 226 -12.38 26.30 1.23
N ALA A 227 -11.07 26.39 1.44
CA ALA A 227 -10.11 25.36 1.08
C ALA A 227 -10.22 24.16 2.04
N THR A 228 -10.32 24.42 3.34
CA THR A 228 -10.57 23.38 4.35
C THR A 228 -11.87 22.62 4.06
N LEU A 229 -12.94 23.32 3.71
CA LEU A 229 -14.23 22.71 3.37
C LEU A 229 -14.21 21.93 2.05
N ALA A 230 -13.35 22.32 1.10
CA ALA A 230 -13.19 21.65 -0.18
C ALA A 230 -12.33 20.38 -0.11
N LEU A 231 -11.43 20.28 0.88
CA LEU A 231 -10.43 19.21 0.96
C LEU A 231 -11.01 17.78 0.93
N PRO A 232 -12.10 17.43 1.65
CA PRO A 232 -12.67 16.09 1.58
C PRO A 232 -13.08 15.69 0.16
N LYS A 233 -13.80 16.57 -0.55
CA LYS A 233 -14.22 16.33 -1.93
C LYS A 233 -13.03 16.27 -2.90
N LEU A 234 -12.02 17.12 -2.71
CA LEU A 234 -10.77 17.05 -3.47
C LEU A 234 -10.04 15.71 -3.24
N ASN A 235 -10.04 15.19 -2.01
CA ASN A 235 -9.45 13.88 -1.71
C ASN A 235 -10.19 12.75 -2.44
N ASP A 236 -11.53 12.77 -2.45
CA ASP A 236 -12.35 11.76 -3.12
C ASP A 236 -12.14 11.77 -4.64
N LEU A 237 -12.06 12.97 -5.24
CA LEU A 237 -11.78 13.12 -6.67
C LEU A 237 -10.37 12.64 -7.00
N GLN A 238 -9.36 12.99 -6.19
CA GLN A 238 -7.98 12.56 -6.40
C GLN A 238 -7.83 11.04 -6.27
N ALA A 239 -8.55 10.42 -5.32
CA ALA A 239 -8.58 8.98 -5.13
C ALA A 239 -9.04 8.23 -6.40
N GLN A 240 -10.08 8.75 -7.06
CA GLN A 240 -10.56 8.21 -8.34
C GLN A 240 -9.55 8.45 -9.47
N ILE A 241 -9.00 9.67 -9.57
CA ILE A 241 -7.99 10.05 -10.58
C ILE A 241 -6.73 9.18 -10.51
N ASN A 242 -6.38 8.65 -9.33
CA ASN A 242 -5.22 7.77 -9.17
C ASN A 242 -5.31 6.47 -10.01
N THR A 243 -6.49 6.11 -10.52
CA THR A 243 -6.69 4.97 -11.43
C THR A 243 -6.43 5.31 -12.90
N TRP A 244 -6.58 6.58 -13.29
CA TRP A 244 -6.65 7.01 -14.69
C TRP A 244 -5.39 6.69 -15.49
N SER A 245 -4.21 6.81 -14.87
CA SER A 245 -2.95 6.56 -15.57
C SER A 245 -2.75 5.09 -16.01
N THR A 246 -3.59 4.19 -15.49
CA THR A 246 -3.57 2.73 -15.75
C THR A 246 -5.00 2.21 -15.89
N PHE A 247 -5.89 2.98 -16.53
CA PHE A 247 -7.32 2.69 -16.57
C PHE A 247 -7.64 1.44 -17.41
N THR A 248 -7.11 1.38 -18.64
CA THR A 248 -7.26 0.23 -19.55
C THR A 248 -6.08 -0.73 -19.43
N ASP A 249 -6.24 -1.96 -19.92
CA ASP A 249 -5.15 -2.95 -19.90
C ASP A 249 -3.97 -2.55 -20.77
N GLU A 250 -4.20 -1.85 -21.90
CA GLU A 250 -3.12 -1.28 -22.71
C GLU A 250 -2.34 -0.19 -21.95
N MET A 251 -3.05 0.67 -21.21
CA MET A 251 -2.41 1.68 -20.35
C MET A 251 -1.67 1.04 -19.17
N LYS A 252 -2.24 0.02 -18.53
CA LYS A 252 -1.56 -0.78 -17.49
C LYS A 252 -0.28 -1.37 -18.04
N ARG A 253 -0.34 -1.96 -19.24
CA ARG A 253 0.80 -2.59 -19.92
C ARG A 253 1.94 -1.61 -20.19
N LEU A 254 1.64 -0.37 -20.58
CA LEU A 254 2.67 0.63 -20.89
C LEU A 254 3.20 1.41 -19.66
N ARG A 255 2.44 1.52 -18.56
CA ARG A 255 2.86 2.31 -17.37
C ARG A 255 3.10 1.51 -16.09
N GLY A 256 2.31 0.49 -15.80
CA GLY A 256 2.50 -0.37 -14.63
C GLY A 256 3.20 -1.69 -14.93
N GLY A 257 3.05 -2.19 -16.16
CA GLY A 257 3.66 -3.41 -16.68
C GLY A 257 5.18 -3.49 -16.51
N PRO A 258 5.97 -2.43 -16.79
CA PRO A 258 7.41 -2.48 -16.61
C PRO A 258 7.86 -2.73 -15.16
N LEU A 259 7.18 -2.13 -14.17
CA LEU A 259 7.47 -2.39 -12.76
C LEU A 259 7.01 -3.78 -12.36
N LEU A 260 5.84 -4.23 -12.82
CA LEU A 260 5.38 -5.60 -12.60
C LEU A 260 6.39 -6.63 -13.15
N ASP A 261 6.85 -6.45 -14.40
CA ASP A 261 7.86 -7.29 -15.03
C ASP A 261 9.15 -7.35 -14.21
N LEU A 262 9.62 -6.21 -13.72
CA LEU A 262 10.78 -6.14 -12.83
C LEU A 262 10.60 -6.98 -11.56
N LEU A 263 9.43 -6.86 -10.90
CA LEU A 263 9.13 -7.61 -9.68
C LEU A 263 9.10 -9.12 -9.95
N LEU A 264 8.45 -9.55 -11.04
CA LEU A 264 8.38 -10.97 -11.42
C LEU A 264 9.76 -11.52 -11.81
N LYS A 265 10.54 -10.77 -12.59
CA LYS A 265 11.91 -11.15 -12.98
C LYS A 265 12.83 -11.30 -11.78
N ASN A 266 12.70 -10.45 -10.75
CA ASN A 266 13.46 -10.62 -9.52
C ASN A 266 13.10 -11.90 -8.76
N MET A 267 11.80 -12.25 -8.71
CA MET A 267 11.37 -13.52 -8.11
C MET A 267 11.89 -14.71 -8.91
N LEU A 268 11.76 -14.70 -10.23
CA LEU A 268 12.28 -15.75 -11.12
C LEU A 268 13.81 -15.87 -11.07
N ALA A 269 14.53 -14.76 -10.89
CA ALA A 269 15.97 -14.77 -10.67
C ALA A 269 16.32 -15.40 -9.31
N LYS A 270 15.49 -15.19 -8.28
CA LYS A 270 15.65 -15.82 -6.96
C LYS A 270 15.44 -17.34 -7.03
N THR A 271 14.47 -17.80 -7.81
CA THR A 271 14.19 -19.24 -7.99
C THR A 271 15.22 -19.95 -8.88
N GLY A 272 16.07 -19.20 -9.60
CA GLY A 272 16.98 -19.74 -10.61
C GLY A 272 16.33 -20.04 -11.96
N ALA A 273 15.02 -19.77 -12.12
CA ALA A 273 14.28 -20.01 -13.37
C ALA A 273 14.59 -18.97 -14.45
N LEU A 274 15.10 -17.79 -14.09
CA LEU A 274 15.53 -16.79 -15.06
C LEU A 274 17.02 -16.95 -15.39
N GLY A 275 17.32 -17.50 -16.57
CA GLY A 275 18.65 -17.41 -17.17
C GLY A 275 19.00 -15.95 -17.47
N TYR A 276 20.24 -15.52 -17.15
CA TYR A 276 20.65 -14.12 -17.27
C TYR A 276 20.45 -13.59 -18.70
N SER A 277 19.51 -12.64 -18.86
CA SER A 277 19.39 -11.84 -20.09
C SER A 277 20.28 -10.58 -19.99
N SER A 278 20.24 -9.76 -21.04
CA SER A 278 21.24 -8.75 -21.47
C SER A 278 21.96 -7.90 -20.39
N PRO A 279 23.17 -7.36 -20.67
CA PRO A 279 23.93 -6.51 -19.72
C PRO A 279 23.15 -5.31 -19.16
N GLU A 280 22.18 -4.77 -19.90
CA GLU A 280 21.32 -3.68 -19.46
C GLU A 280 20.30 -4.15 -18.40
N GLU A 281 19.73 -5.35 -18.56
CA GLU A 281 18.80 -5.95 -17.58
C GLU A 281 19.50 -6.33 -16.27
N LYS A 282 20.81 -6.64 -16.31
CA LYS A 282 21.61 -7.01 -15.13
C LYS A 282 21.63 -5.95 -14.03
N HIS A 283 21.39 -4.67 -14.35
CA HIS A 283 21.49 -3.59 -13.37
C HIS A 283 20.23 -3.42 -12.52
N MET A 284 19.07 -3.90 -13.00
CA MET A 284 17.78 -3.76 -12.31
C MET A 284 17.23 -5.10 -11.84
N VAL A 285 17.42 -6.18 -12.60
CA VAL A 285 17.03 -7.55 -12.17
C VAL A 285 18.15 -8.12 -11.31
N VAL A 286 17.93 -8.08 -9.99
CA VAL A 286 18.96 -8.36 -8.98
C VAL A 286 18.50 -9.33 -7.89
N GLY A 287 17.29 -9.89 -8.00
CA GLY A 287 16.72 -10.80 -6.98
C GLY A 287 17.46 -12.13 -6.81
N GLY A 288 18.35 -12.51 -7.73
CA GLY A 288 19.13 -13.75 -7.65
C GLY A 288 20.23 -13.76 -6.57
N GLY A 289 20.76 -14.93 -6.29
CA GLY A 289 21.86 -15.12 -5.32
C GLY A 289 21.45 -14.76 -3.88
N GLY A 290 22.37 -14.12 -3.15
CA GLY A 290 22.21 -13.78 -1.74
C GLY A 290 21.22 -12.65 -1.41
N ARG A 291 20.50 -12.08 -2.39
CA ARG A 291 19.56 -10.98 -2.14
C ARG A 291 18.38 -11.47 -1.33
N LYS A 292 18.00 -10.65 -0.36
CA LYS A 292 16.88 -10.88 0.55
C LYS A 292 15.87 -9.75 0.48
N MET A 293 16.32 -8.51 0.39
CA MET A 293 15.44 -7.33 0.33
C MET A 293 15.82 -6.40 -0.82
N LEU A 294 14.82 -6.01 -1.61
CA LEU A 294 14.92 -4.96 -2.63
C LEU A 294 14.02 -3.79 -2.22
N LEU A 295 14.60 -2.60 -2.07
CA LEU A 295 13.89 -1.38 -1.70
C LEU A 295 13.73 -0.46 -2.91
N TYR A 296 12.51 0.00 -3.14
CA TYR A 296 12.13 0.93 -4.20
C TYR A 296 11.46 2.16 -3.60
N SER A 297 12.19 3.27 -3.51
CA SER A 297 11.64 4.54 -3.01
C SER A 297 11.08 5.39 -4.15
N ALA A 298 9.79 5.67 -4.06
CA ALA A 298 9.01 6.17 -5.18
C ALA A 298 7.85 7.09 -4.73
N HIS A 299 6.73 7.06 -5.46
CA HIS A 299 5.63 8.02 -5.34
C HIS A 299 4.30 7.33 -5.02
N ASP A 300 3.31 8.13 -4.62
CA ASP A 300 1.91 7.71 -4.52
C ASP A 300 1.42 7.10 -5.84
N SER A 301 1.70 7.78 -6.95
CA SER A 301 1.36 7.30 -8.30
C SER A 301 2.02 5.97 -8.64
N THR A 302 3.22 5.67 -8.12
CA THR A 302 3.86 4.37 -8.30
C THR A 302 3.03 3.27 -7.65
N LEU A 303 2.62 3.51 -6.40
CA LEU A 303 1.80 2.58 -5.62
C LEU A 303 0.42 2.38 -6.23
N SER A 304 -0.26 3.46 -6.65
CA SER A 304 -1.57 3.35 -7.29
C SER A 304 -1.49 2.61 -8.61
N ARG A 305 -0.49 2.91 -9.46
CA ARG A 305 -0.29 2.23 -10.76
C ARG A 305 -0.05 0.73 -10.58
N ILE A 306 0.91 0.33 -9.76
CA ILE A 306 1.22 -1.11 -9.62
C ILE A 306 0.06 -1.88 -9.00
N MET A 307 -0.60 -1.34 -7.96
CA MET A 307 -1.76 -1.98 -7.36
C MET A 307 -2.94 -2.03 -8.32
N ASN A 308 -3.16 -1.01 -9.15
CA ASN A 308 -4.25 -0.98 -10.13
C ASN A 308 -3.96 -1.92 -11.30
N THR A 309 -2.69 -2.04 -11.71
CA THR A 309 -2.22 -3.01 -12.70
C THR A 309 -2.51 -4.44 -12.25
N ILE A 310 -2.17 -4.82 -11.01
CA ILE A 310 -2.45 -6.18 -10.50
C ILE A 310 -3.88 -6.37 -9.97
N GLY A 311 -4.76 -5.38 -10.14
CA GLY A 311 -6.18 -5.49 -9.81
C GLY A 311 -6.54 -5.46 -8.32
N VAL A 312 -5.66 -4.94 -7.46
CA VAL A 312 -5.85 -4.87 -5.99
C VAL A 312 -6.05 -3.44 -5.47
N PHE A 313 -6.04 -2.44 -6.35
CA PHE A 313 -6.23 -1.04 -5.96
C PHE A 313 -7.70 -0.71 -5.82
N HIS A 314 -8.11 -0.35 -4.60
CA HIS A 314 -9.34 0.38 -4.37
C HIS A 314 -9.02 1.89 -4.40
N PRO A 315 -9.81 2.74 -5.09
CA PRO A 315 -9.54 4.16 -5.19
C PRO A 315 -9.33 4.82 -3.81
N HIS A 316 -8.12 5.29 -3.56
CA HIS A 316 -7.73 6.09 -2.38
C HIS A 316 -6.49 6.91 -2.71
N ASN A 317 -6.09 7.82 -1.82
CA ASN A 317 -4.82 8.53 -1.90
C ASN A 317 -3.77 7.78 -1.08
N PRO A 318 -2.73 7.16 -1.69
CA PRO A 318 -1.70 6.45 -0.93
C PRO A 318 -1.03 7.37 0.09
N PRO A 319 -1.13 7.11 1.41
CA PRO A 319 -0.59 8.01 2.44
C PRO A 319 0.94 8.14 2.38
N TYR A 320 1.49 9.18 3.02
CA TYR A 320 2.95 9.32 3.12
C TYR A 320 3.57 8.10 3.82
N ALA A 321 4.74 7.68 3.33
CA ALA A 321 5.42 6.46 3.78
C ALA A 321 4.56 5.17 3.74
N SER A 322 3.48 5.13 2.96
CA SER A 322 2.80 3.88 2.66
C SER A 322 3.68 2.99 1.78
N SER A 323 3.52 1.67 1.91
CA SER A 323 4.37 0.69 1.23
C SER A 323 3.61 -0.54 0.77
N LEU A 324 3.93 -1.03 -0.42
CA LEU A 324 3.58 -2.35 -0.93
C LEU A 324 4.73 -3.32 -0.66
N LEU A 325 4.45 -4.41 0.04
CA LEU A 325 5.38 -5.49 0.35
C LEU A 325 5.02 -6.68 -0.52
N VAL A 326 5.96 -7.14 -1.35
CA VAL A 326 5.80 -8.35 -2.17
C VAL A 326 6.79 -9.39 -1.66
N GLU A 327 6.26 -10.42 -1.01
CA GLU A 327 7.02 -11.47 -0.32
C GLU A 327 6.96 -12.76 -1.14
N LEU A 328 8.12 -13.32 -1.48
CA LEU A 328 8.27 -14.63 -2.12
C LEU A 328 8.64 -15.66 -1.06
N HIS A 329 7.83 -16.70 -0.93
CA HIS A 329 8.02 -17.82 0.00
C HIS A 329 8.27 -19.12 -0.77
N PHE A 330 8.95 -20.06 -0.13
CA PHE A 330 9.15 -21.42 -0.60
C PHE A 330 8.86 -22.42 0.51
N GLU A 331 7.96 -23.36 0.22
CA GLU A 331 7.65 -24.52 1.07
C GLU A 331 7.89 -25.79 0.23
N ASP A 332 6.94 -26.12 -0.65
CA ASP A 332 7.07 -27.14 -1.70
C ASP A 332 7.06 -26.53 -3.11
N ASP A 333 6.56 -25.28 -3.21
CA ASP A 333 6.49 -24.47 -4.42
C ASP A 333 6.70 -22.99 -4.03
N HIS A 334 6.85 -22.12 -5.02
CA HIS A 334 7.03 -20.70 -4.82
C HIS A 334 5.69 -19.97 -4.73
N PHE A 335 5.47 -19.27 -3.61
CA PHE A 335 4.25 -18.51 -3.35
C PHE A 335 4.55 -17.04 -3.13
N VAL A 336 3.64 -16.19 -3.59
CA VAL A 336 3.69 -14.74 -3.47
C VAL A 336 2.59 -14.28 -2.52
N LYS A 337 3.00 -13.55 -1.48
CA LYS A 337 2.11 -12.83 -0.56
C LYS A 337 2.32 -11.34 -0.79
N VAL A 338 1.22 -10.60 -0.97
CA VAL A 338 1.27 -9.14 -1.17
C VAL A 338 0.60 -8.44 0.00
N TYR A 339 1.26 -7.43 0.55
CA TYR A 339 0.74 -6.64 1.66
C TYR A 339 0.81 -5.16 1.37
N TYR A 340 -0.20 -4.40 1.77
CA TYR A 340 -0.20 -2.95 1.72
C TYR A 340 -0.24 -2.35 3.11
N ARG A 341 0.79 -1.58 3.45
CA ARG A 341 0.90 -0.85 4.69
C ARG A 341 0.63 0.63 4.43
N ASN A 342 -0.55 1.09 4.80
CA ASN A 342 -0.99 2.48 4.65
C ASN A 342 -1.29 3.17 5.99
N GLU A 343 -1.10 2.47 7.11
CA GLU A 343 -1.32 2.98 8.46
C GLU A 343 -0.16 2.53 9.37
N THR A 344 0.20 3.39 10.32
CA THR A 344 1.40 3.15 11.16
C THR A 344 1.14 2.15 12.28
N ASP A 345 -0.05 2.23 12.89
CA ASP A 345 -0.36 1.60 14.18
C ASP A 345 -1.04 0.23 14.05
N ARG A 346 -0.99 -0.35 12.85
CA ARG A 346 -1.59 -1.66 12.55
C ARG A 346 -0.69 -2.51 11.67
N ALA A 347 -0.99 -3.80 11.66
CA ALA A 347 -0.42 -4.73 10.71
C ALA A 347 -0.87 -4.39 9.26
N PRO A 348 -0.04 -4.72 8.26
CA PRO A 348 -0.32 -4.38 6.88
C PRO A 348 -1.46 -5.25 6.36
N TYR A 349 -2.24 -4.71 5.43
CA TYR A 349 -3.37 -5.39 4.81
C TYR A 349 -2.85 -6.41 3.79
N GLN A 350 -3.14 -7.69 3.98
CA GLN A 350 -2.83 -8.68 2.95
C GLN A 350 -3.80 -8.50 1.77
N LEU A 351 -3.25 -8.38 0.57
CA LEU A 351 -4.00 -8.15 -0.65
C LEU A 351 -4.19 -9.48 -1.39
N LYS A 352 -5.43 -9.74 -1.81
CA LYS A 352 -5.78 -10.90 -2.64
C LYS A 352 -5.75 -10.48 -4.10
N ILE A 353 -4.81 -11.03 -4.86
CA ILE A 353 -4.75 -10.84 -6.31
C ILE A 353 -5.96 -11.53 -6.95
N PRO A 354 -6.74 -10.85 -7.83
CA PRO A 354 -7.87 -11.48 -8.51
C PRO A 354 -7.45 -12.75 -9.24
N GLY A 355 -8.23 -13.83 -9.08
CA GLY A 355 -7.90 -15.15 -9.63
C GLY A 355 -6.92 -15.98 -8.80
N CYS A 356 -6.39 -15.46 -7.69
CA CYS A 356 -5.48 -16.15 -6.78
C CYS A 356 -6.05 -16.31 -5.36
N SER A 357 -5.41 -17.17 -4.55
CA SER A 357 -5.60 -17.16 -3.09
C SER A 357 -4.77 -16.02 -2.46
N LEU A 358 -4.84 -15.87 -1.13
CA LEU A 358 -3.97 -14.91 -0.39
C LEU A 358 -2.48 -15.30 -0.47
N THR A 359 -2.18 -16.55 -0.84
CA THR A 359 -0.86 -17.12 -1.05
C THR A 359 -0.77 -17.60 -2.50
N CYS A 360 -0.59 -16.66 -3.43
CA CYS A 360 -0.69 -16.89 -4.87
C CYS A 360 0.53 -17.67 -5.37
N ARG A 361 0.37 -18.77 -6.11
CA ARG A 361 1.53 -19.45 -6.72
C ARG A 361 2.21 -18.48 -7.69
N LEU A 362 3.54 -18.49 -7.73
CA LEU A 362 4.30 -17.61 -8.63
C LEU A 362 3.93 -17.87 -10.11
N SER A 363 3.72 -19.13 -10.49
CA SER A 363 3.24 -19.53 -11.83
C SER A 363 1.89 -18.92 -12.19
N ASP A 364 0.96 -18.92 -11.23
CA ASP A 364 -0.41 -18.42 -11.43
C ASP A 364 -0.36 -16.90 -11.55
N LEU A 365 0.42 -16.22 -10.71
CA LEU A 365 0.64 -14.78 -10.81
C LEU A 365 1.19 -14.37 -12.18
N ILE A 366 2.19 -15.08 -12.68
CA ILE A 366 2.76 -14.83 -14.01
C ILE A 366 1.68 -15.00 -15.08
N THR A 367 0.94 -16.12 -15.05
CA THR A 367 -0.11 -16.41 -16.04
C THR A 367 -1.23 -15.36 -16.01
N LEU A 368 -1.69 -14.98 -14.82
CA LEU A 368 -2.75 -14.00 -14.63
C LEU A 368 -2.36 -12.60 -15.10
N THR A 369 -1.07 -12.27 -15.10
CA THR A 369 -0.60 -10.89 -15.36
C THR A 369 0.25 -10.74 -16.62
N GLU A 370 0.52 -11.82 -17.36
CA GLU A 370 1.36 -11.82 -18.58
C GLU A 370 0.89 -10.79 -19.63
N HIS A 371 -0.43 -10.70 -19.85
CA HIS A 371 -1.03 -9.77 -20.80
C HIS A 371 -0.78 -8.29 -20.44
N LEU A 372 -0.44 -8.00 -19.18
CA LEU A 372 -0.13 -6.67 -18.67
C LEU A 372 1.37 -6.34 -18.72
N ILE A 373 2.22 -7.21 -19.26
CA ILE A 373 3.67 -7.02 -19.32
C ILE A 373 4.13 -6.76 -20.76
N PRO A 374 4.73 -5.60 -21.06
CA PRO A 374 5.21 -5.29 -22.41
C PRO A 374 6.30 -6.29 -22.83
N ARG A 375 6.20 -6.82 -24.04
CA ARG A 375 7.19 -7.72 -24.65
C ARG A 375 8.43 -6.93 -25.05
N ASP A 376 8.20 -5.79 -25.70
CA ASP A 376 9.21 -4.78 -25.98
C ASP A 376 8.59 -3.41 -25.76
N LEU A 377 8.91 -2.79 -24.62
CA LEU A 377 8.35 -1.49 -24.28
C LEU A 377 8.71 -0.40 -25.31
N LYS A 378 9.89 -0.48 -25.94
CA LYS A 378 10.31 0.53 -26.92
C LYS A 378 9.44 0.42 -28.17
N GLU A 379 9.25 -0.79 -28.69
CA GLU A 379 8.40 -1.02 -29.85
C GLU A 379 6.92 -0.71 -29.57
N GLU A 380 6.42 -1.15 -28.41
CA GLU A 380 5.02 -0.94 -28.03
C GLU A 380 4.70 0.53 -27.73
N CYS A 381 5.71 1.33 -27.36
CA CYS A 381 5.57 2.78 -27.21
C CYS A 381 5.60 3.56 -28.53
N SER A 382 6.04 2.98 -29.64
CA SER A 382 6.05 3.65 -30.96
C SER A 382 4.64 3.73 -31.55
N LEU A 383 4.38 4.80 -32.30
CA LEU A 383 3.13 4.96 -33.07
C LEU A 383 3.15 4.07 -34.32
N ASP A 384 1.97 3.65 -34.79
CA ASP A 384 1.87 2.69 -35.90
C ASP A 384 2.44 3.22 -37.23
N GLU A 385 2.40 4.54 -37.44
CA GLU A 385 3.06 5.20 -38.58
C GLU A 385 4.60 5.08 -38.53
N GLU A 386 5.19 5.09 -37.33
CA GLU A 386 6.64 4.93 -37.11
C GLU A 386 7.05 3.46 -37.26
N LYS A 387 6.19 2.52 -36.85
CA LYS A 387 6.40 1.07 -37.06
C LYS A 387 6.45 0.73 -38.56
N SER A 388 5.63 1.38 -39.40
CA SER A 388 5.64 1.18 -40.86
C SER A 388 6.91 1.68 -41.56
N LYS A 389 7.61 2.67 -40.97
CA LYS A 389 8.87 3.21 -41.48
C LYS A 389 10.07 2.36 -41.07
N ASN A 390 10.02 1.76 -39.87
CA ASN A 390 11.09 0.91 -39.34
C ASN A 390 11.05 -0.54 -39.85
N SER A 391 9.91 -1.01 -40.39
CA SER A 391 9.78 -2.36 -40.95
C SER A 391 10.48 -2.58 -42.30
N LYS A 392 11.12 -1.54 -42.88
CA LYS A 392 11.94 -1.66 -44.10
C LYS A 392 13.40 -2.09 -43.86
N GLY A 393 13.77 -2.49 -42.64
CA GLY A 393 15.12 -3.01 -42.39
C GLY A 393 15.34 -3.52 -40.96
N GLY A 394 14.79 -4.68 -40.63
CA GLY A 394 15.13 -5.37 -39.39
C GLY A 394 14.41 -6.69 -39.20
N GLU A 395 15.17 -7.79 -39.11
CA GLU A 395 14.69 -9.07 -38.62
C GLU A 395 14.06 -8.91 -37.23
N VAL A 396 12.81 -9.33 -37.08
CA VAL A 396 12.13 -9.43 -35.79
C VAL A 396 12.81 -10.53 -34.97
N LYS A 397 13.68 -10.15 -34.03
CA LYS A 397 14.18 -11.07 -33.01
C LYS A 397 13.05 -11.36 -32.03
N HIS A 398 12.44 -12.53 -32.15
CA HIS A 398 11.58 -13.09 -31.11
C HIS A 398 12.37 -13.21 -29.80
N ARG A 399 12.21 -12.24 -28.89
CA ARG A 399 12.59 -12.43 -27.49
C ARG A 399 11.65 -13.46 -26.90
N ASN A 400 12.22 -14.53 -26.35
CA ASN A 400 11.49 -15.60 -25.69
C ASN A 400 10.56 -14.99 -24.64
N LEU A 401 9.26 -15.23 -24.82
CA LEU A 401 8.28 -15.22 -23.74
C LEU A 401 8.84 -16.01 -22.56
N LEU A 402 8.40 -15.65 -21.35
CA LEU A 402 8.66 -16.37 -20.11
C LEU A 402 8.34 -17.86 -20.28
N LYS A 403 9.30 -18.65 -20.80
CA LYS A 403 9.19 -20.11 -20.83
C LYS A 403 9.50 -20.56 -19.43
N PHE A 404 8.45 -20.67 -18.62
CA PHE A 404 8.49 -21.48 -17.41
C PHE A 404 8.84 -22.91 -17.82
N THR A 405 10.07 -23.32 -17.59
CA THR A 405 10.42 -24.74 -17.54
C THR A 405 10.09 -25.21 -16.13
N PRO A 406 9.11 -26.10 -15.94
CA PRO A 406 8.88 -26.74 -14.65
C PRO A 406 10.17 -27.43 -14.20
N PRO A 407 10.46 -27.50 -12.88
CA PRO A 407 11.50 -28.40 -12.40
C PRO A 407 11.16 -29.83 -12.84
N ALA A 408 12.17 -30.55 -13.34
CA ALA A 408 12.04 -31.95 -13.68
C ALA A 408 11.48 -32.70 -12.46
N SER A 409 10.32 -33.32 -12.62
CA SER A 409 9.81 -34.30 -11.67
C SER A 409 10.90 -35.36 -11.48
N LEU A 410 11.37 -35.51 -10.24
CA LEU A 410 12.14 -36.69 -9.84
C LEU A 410 11.30 -37.93 -10.21
N GLU A 411 11.77 -38.69 -11.20
CA GLU A 411 11.26 -40.02 -11.49
C GLU A 411 11.50 -40.88 -10.23
N LEU A 412 10.42 -41.13 -9.50
CA LEU A 412 10.39 -42.18 -8.48
C LEU A 412 10.18 -43.49 -9.22
N GLU A 413 11.20 -44.35 -9.20
CA GLU A 413 11.13 -45.73 -9.68
C GLU A 413 9.95 -46.47 -9.04
N GLU A 414 9.10 -47.05 -9.89
CA GLU A 414 7.99 -47.90 -9.50
C GLU A 414 8.49 -49.20 -8.82
N THR A 415 7.95 -49.52 -7.65
CA THR A 415 8.02 -50.87 -7.07
C THR A 415 6.60 -51.37 -6.75
N PRO A 416 6.35 -52.69 -6.79
CA PRO A 416 5.05 -53.22 -7.23
C PRO A 416 3.98 -53.32 -6.14
N LEU A 417 2.73 -53.29 -6.61
CA LEU A 417 1.47 -53.39 -5.87
C LEU A 417 1.41 -54.54 -4.85
N LEU A 418 0.94 -54.20 -3.64
CA LEU A 418 0.27 -55.12 -2.72
C LEU A 418 -1.23 -54.80 -2.70
N THR A 419 -2.01 -55.83 -3.00
CA THR A 419 -3.46 -55.88 -3.06
C THR A 419 -4.11 -55.74 -1.69
N VAL A 420 -5.12 -54.87 -1.56
CA VAL A 420 -6.09 -54.92 -0.45
C VAL A 420 -7.51 -54.77 -0.99
N THR A 421 -8.34 -55.73 -0.58
CA THR A 421 -9.76 -55.97 -0.90
C THR A 421 -10.72 -54.89 -0.34
N PRO A 422 -11.93 -54.76 -0.90
CA PRO A 422 -12.87 -53.67 -0.59
C PRO A 422 -13.73 -53.95 0.65
N CYS A 423 -13.99 -52.91 1.45
CA CYS A 423 -15.04 -52.93 2.47
C CYS A 423 -16.27 -52.14 2.02
N THR A 424 -17.40 -52.76 2.31
CA THR A 424 -18.78 -52.45 1.93
C THR A 424 -19.37 -51.24 2.64
N ALA A 425 -20.35 -50.63 1.97
CA ALA A 425 -21.21 -49.55 2.44
C ALA A 425 -22.07 -49.91 3.67
N SER A 426 -22.32 -48.94 4.54
CA SER A 426 -23.56 -48.88 5.33
C SER A 426 -24.06 -47.44 5.56
N SER A 427 -25.28 -47.22 5.08
CA SER A 427 -26.40 -46.45 5.67
C SER A 427 -26.19 -45.02 6.23
N TYR A 428 -26.78 -44.06 5.49
CA TYR A 428 -27.39 -42.82 5.99
C TYR A 428 -28.58 -43.09 6.93
N PRO A 429 -28.99 -42.10 7.74
CA PRO A 429 -30.32 -41.54 7.51
C PRO A 429 -30.40 -40.00 7.57
N SER A 430 -31.38 -39.46 6.85
CA SER A 430 -31.90 -38.07 6.89
C SER A 430 -33.40 -38.11 7.30
N PRO A 431 -34.13 -36.99 7.36
CA PRO A 431 -34.12 -35.84 8.28
C PRO A 431 -35.48 -35.71 9.06
N LEU A 432 -35.69 -34.59 9.80
CA LEU A 432 -36.90 -34.12 10.53
C LEU A 432 -37.11 -34.60 11.98
N VAL A 433 -36.80 -33.72 12.95
CA VAL A 433 -37.79 -33.20 13.92
C VAL A 433 -37.49 -31.71 14.17
N ILE A 434 -38.59 -30.97 14.25
CA ILE A 434 -38.77 -29.52 14.17
C ILE A 434 -38.54 -28.84 15.52
N GLY A 435 -37.84 -27.70 15.45
CA GLY A 435 -37.95 -26.48 16.24
C GLY A 435 -38.51 -26.50 17.67
N VAL A 436 -37.65 -26.28 18.66
CA VAL A 436 -37.89 -25.39 19.83
C VAL A 436 -36.52 -24.97 20.41
N VAL A 437 -35.83 -23.99 19.83
CA VAL A 437 -34.73 -23.26 20.53
C VAL A 437 -34.75 -21.74 20.25
N GLY A 438 -35.59 -21.26 19.33
CA GLY A 438 -35.56 -19.86 18.85
C GLY A 438 -36.35 -18.81 19.64
N VAL A 439 -36.89 -19.09 20.84
CA VAL A 439 -37.81 -18.14 21.52
C VAL A 439 -37.33 -17.63 22.89
N VAL A 440 -36.20 -18.10 23.43
CA VAL A 440 -35.73 -17.68 24.77
C VAL A 440 -34.69 -16.54 24.74
N MET A 441 -34.16 -16.16 23.57
CA MET A 441 -33.16 -15.07 23.48
C MET A 441 -33.71 -13.66 23.22
N PHE A 442 -35.02 -13.49 23.00
CA PHE A 442 -35.59 -12.17 22.66
C PHE A 442 -36.32 -11.43 23.79
N MET A 443 -36.45 -12.01 25.00
CA MET A 443 -37.02 -11.29 26.16
C MET A 443 -36.01 -10.86 27.22
N GLY A 444 -34.72 -11.21 27.07
CA GLY A 444 -33.66 -10.85 28.02
C GLY A 444 -33.05 -9.45 27.82
N CYS A 445 -33.20 -8.85 26.64
CA CYS A 445 -32.58 -7.54 26.33
C CYS A 445 -33.48 -6.33 26.61
N PHE A 446 -34.77 -6.53 26.91
CA PHE A 446 -35.70 -5.41 27.15
C PHE A 446 -35.74 -4.94 28.62
N PHE A 447 -35.26 -5.75 29.56
CA PHE A 447 -35.25 -5.41 30.99
C PHE A 447 -33.95 -4.74 31.48
N LEU A 448 -32.85 -4.80 30.72
CA LEU A 448 -31.60 -4.10 31.07
C LEU A 448 -31.58 -2.62 30.61
N TRP A 449 -32.46 -2.22 29.70
CA TRP A 449 -32.49 -0.84 29.20
C TRP A 449 -33.26 0.14 30.10
N LEU A 450 -34.17 -0.35 30.94
CA LEU A 450 -34.99 0.47 31.86
C LEU A 450 -34.33 0.79 33.21
N CYS A 451 -33.23 0.12 33.59
CA CYS A 451 -32.53 0.36 34.85
C CYS A 451 -31.37 1.38 34.75
N LEU A 452 -30.90 1.72 33.55
CA LEU A 452 -29.77 2.66 33.37
C LEU A 452 -30.18 4.12 33.15
N PHE A 453 -31.48 4.42 33.01
CA PHE A 453 -31.98 5.78 32.81
C PHE A 453 -32.48 6.48 34.09
N ARG A 454 -32.32 5.87 35.27
CA ARG A 454 -32.79 6.42 36.56
C ARG A 454 -31.70 6.91 37.53
N LEU A 455 -30.44 6.98 37.10
CA LEU A 455 -29.33 7.36 38.00
C LEU A 455 -28.53 8.61 37.61
N LEU A 456 -28.89 9.35 36.56
CA LEU A 456 -28.27 10.64 36.25
C LEU A 456 -29.31 11.66 35.79
N GLY A 457 -30.00 12.25 36.75
CA GLY A 457 -30.90 13.38 36.53
C GLY A 457 -31.29 14.04 37.85
N SER A 458 -30.55 15.06 38.25
CA SER A 458 -31.03 16.24 39.02
C SER A 458 -29.84 17.03 39.57
N GLY A 459 -29.79 18.34 39.28
CA GLY A 459 -28.90 19.29 39.93
C GLY A 459 -28.61 20.52 39.05
N GLY A 460 -29.53 21.49 39.05
CA GLY A 460 -29.39 22.74 38.28
C GLY A 460 -28.87 23.93 39.09
N GLY A 461 -28.53 24.99 38.34
CA GLY A 461 -28.75 26.41 38.70
C GLY A 461 -27.67 27.14 39.53
N GLY A 462 -27.05 28.18 38.93
CA GLY A 462 -26.30 29.20 39.67
C GLY A 462 -25.52 30.18 38.78
N THR A 463 -25.86 31.46 38.87
CA THR A 463 -25.51 32.61 38.02
C THR A 463 -24.18 33.32 38.29
N SER A 464 -23.55 33.84 37.22
CA SER A 464 -22.85 35.13 37.05
C SER A 464 -22.23 35.87 38.26
N MET A 465 -20.91 36.11 38.22
CA MET A 465 -20.30 37.44 38.45
C MET A 465 -18.83 37.45 37.97
N GLY A 466 -18.41 38.55 37.34
CA GLY A 466 -17.11 38.67 36.69
C GLY A 466 -16.03 39.45 37.46
N LYS A 467 -14.97 39.77 36.67
CA LYS A 467 -13.90 40.77 36.84
C LYS A 467 -12.48 40.26 37.15
N THR A 468 -11.64 40.42 36.11
CA THR A 468 -10.36 41.15 36.04
C THR A 468 -9.04 40.56 36.54
N TRP A 469 -8.08 40.62 35.58
CA TRP A 469 -6.65 40.96 35.66
C TRP A 469 -5.60 39.88 35.96
N GLY A 470 -4.56 39.87 35.12
CA GLY A 470 -3.28 39.22 35.39
C GLY A 470 -2.48 38.81 34.15
N ARG A 471 -1.71 39.74 33.56
CA ARG A 471 -0.55 39.39 32.71
C ARG A 471 0.48 38.67 33.58
N GLY A 472 1.11 37.64 33.04
CA GLY A 472 2.30 37.03 33.62
C GLY A 472 2.84 35.96 32.69
N SER A 473 3.95 36.27 32.03
CA SER A 473 4.84 35.30 31.40
C SER A 473 5.19 34.20 32.38
N ASP A 474 5.26 32.95 31.94
CA ASP A 474 6.44 32.13 32.19
C ASP A 474 6.50 30.89 31.29
N ARG A 475 7.69 30.73 30.71
CA ARG A 475 8.24 29.49 30.17
C ARG A 475 8.21 28.40 31.25
N LEU A 476 7.94 27.17 30.84
CA LEU A 476 8.54 25.90 31.32
C LEU A 476 7.91 24.78 30.47
N TYR A 477 8.64 24.19 29.52
CA TYR A 477 9.22 22.85 29.66
C TYR A 477 8.27 21.81 30.24
N TYR A 478 7.76 20.91 29.38
CA TYR A 478 7.58 19.50 29.74
C TYR A 478 7.72 18.59 28.52
N GLU A 479 8.66 17.65 28.66
CA GLU A 479 8.83 16.43 27.89
C GLU A 479 7.67 15.44 28.12
N ARG A 480 7.62 14.40 27.27
CA ARG A 480 6.70 13.23 27.22
C ARG A 480 5.42 13.55 26.43
N ILE A 481 5.10 12.90 25.31
CA ILE A 481 5.35 11.52 24.84
C ILE A 481 5.62 11.54 23.34
#